data_AF-A0A0F9L441-F1
#
_entry.id   AF-A0A0F9L441-F1
#
_cell.length_a   1.000
_cell.length_b   1.000
_cell.length_c   1.000
_cell.angle_alpha   90.00
_cell.angle_beta   90.00
_cell.angle_gamma   90.00
#
_symmetry.space_group_name_H-M   'P 1'
#
loop_
_entity.id
_entity.type
_entity.pdbx_description
1 polymer ?
#
loop_
_entity_poly.entity_id
_entity_poly.type
_entity_poly.pdbx_seq_one_letter_code
_entity_poly.pdbx_strand_id
1 'polypeptide(L)' 'MVTTKPIKVDDEVKGTLDKKKIHPRETYNDVLRRILELNGKEKKNEDT' A
#
# COMPACT_ATOMS: atom_id res chain seq x y z
N MET A 1 3.88 -15.26 -14.63
CA MET A 1 2.59 -14.78 -14.08
C MET A 1 2.83 -14.37 -12.63
N VAL A 2 2.24 -13.26 -12.15
CA VAL A 2 2.40 -12.82 -10.76
C VAL A 2 1.37 -13.56 -9.90
N THR A 3 1.81 -14.32 -8.90
CA THR A 3 0.92 -15.03 -7.98
C THR A 3 0.42 -14.06 -6.91
N THR A 4 -0.90 -13.91 -6.77
CA THR A 4 -1.52 -13.11 -5.70
C THR A 4 -2.16 -14.02 -4.66
N LYS A 5 -2.09 -13.63 -3.38
CA LYS A 5 -2.83 -14.27 -2.28
C LYS A 5 -3.84 -13.27 -1.71
N PRO A 6 -5.07 -13.68 -1.39
CA PRO A 6 -6.05 -12.79 -0.79
C PRO A 6 -5.66 -12.45 0.66
N ILE A 7 -5.90 -11.20 1.06
CA ILE A 7 -5.78 -10.74 2.45
C ILE A 7 -7.17 -10.25 2.85
N LYS A 8 -7.63 -10.67 4.04
CA LYS A 8 -8.86 -10.12 4.63
C LYS A 8 -8.52 -8.86 5.41
N VAL A 9 -9.31 -7.82 5.19
CA VAL A 9 -9.24 -6.55 5.91
C VAL A 9 -10.67 -6.17 6.30
N ASP A 10 -10.83 -5.36 7.34
CA ASP A 10 -12.12 -4.77 7.66
C ASP A 10 -12.54 -3.67 6.65
N ASP A 11 -13.79 -3.22 6.76
CA ASP A 11 -14.36 -2.22 5.86
C ASP A 11 -13.72 -0.84 6.01
N GLU A 12 -13.23 -0.50 7.20
CA GLU A 12 -12.57 0.78 7.47
C GLU A 12 -11.23 0.87 6.74
N VAL A 13 -10.42 -0.19 6.83
CA VAL A 13 -9.15 -0.33 6.12
C VAL A 13 -9.39 -0.31 4.61
N LYS A 14 -10.39 -1.06 4.12
CA LYS A 14 -10.74 -1.05 2.69
C LYS A 14 -11.14 0.35 2.21
N GLY A 15 -11.98 1.05 2.97
CA GLY A 15 -12.39 2.41 2.65
C GLY A 15 -11.22 3.40 2.64
N THR A 16 -10.25 3.21 3.54
CA THR A 16 -9.01 3.99 3.55
C THR A 16 -8.16 3.73 2.31
N LEU A 17 -8.03 2.47 1.88
CA LEU A 17 -7.31 2.11 0.66
C LEU A 17 -7.97 2.71 -0.59
N ASP A 18 -9.30 2.75 -0.65
CA ASP A 18 -10.03 3.38 -1.76
C ASP A 18 -9.78 4.89 -1.83
N LYS A 19 -9.81 5.59 -0.70
CA LYS A 19 -9.50 7.04 -0.64
C LYS A 19 -8.06 7.35 -0.98
N LYS A 20 -7.14 6.41 -0.78
CA LYS A 20 -5.71 6.57 -1.11
C LYS A 20 -5.39 6.29 -2.59
N LYS A 21 -6.34 5.85 -3.40
CA LYS A 21 -6.13 5.68 -4.85
C LYS A 21 -5.92 7.02 -5.53
N ILE A 22 -4.88 7.11 -6.37
CA ILE A 22 -4.62 8.30 -7.20
C ILE A 22 -5.49 8.29 -8.46
N HIS A 23 -5.79 7.10 -8.98
CA HIS A 23 -6.69 6.93 -10.12
C HIS A 23 -7.64 5.74 -9.93
N PRO A 24 -8.83 5.73 -10.55
CA PRO A 24 -9.85 4.69 -10.32
C PRO A 24 -9.37 3.26 -10.62
N ARG A 25 -8.44 3.11 -11.57
CA ARG A 25 -7.87 1.81 -11.98
C ARG A 25 -6.68 1.34 -11.13
N GLU A 26 -6.27 2.09 -10.11
CA GLU A 26 -5.11 1.73 -9.29
C GLU A 26 -5.44 0.51 -8.45
N THR A 27 -4.54 -0.48 -8.42
CA THR A 27 -4.76 -1.69 -7.62
C THR A 27 -4.41 -1.41 -6.15
N TYR A 28 -5.03 -2.15 -5.22
CA TYR A 28 -4.61 -2.05 -3.81
C TYR A 28 -3.15 -2.46 -3.61
N ASN A 29 -2.59 -3.34 -4.45
CA ASN A 29 -1.17 -3.66 -4.38
C ASN A 29 -0.29 -2.45 -4.71
N ASP A 30 -0.67 -1.61 -5.67
CA ASP A 30 0.08 -0.41 -6.03
C ASP A 30 -0.01 0.65 -4.92
N VAL A 31 -1.21 0.83 -4.36
CA VAL A 31 -1.42 1.69 -3.18
C VAL A 31 -0.56 1.23 -2.00
N LEU A 32 -0.58 -0.07 -1.69
CA LEU A 32 0.19 -0.64 -0.57
C LEU A 32 1.70 -0.52 -0.82
N ARG A 33 2.19 -0.81 -2.03
CA ARG A 33 3.61 -0.63 -2.38
C ARG A 33 4.05 0.81 -2.17
N ARG A 34 3.28 1.79 -2.65
CA ARG A 34 3.60 3.21 -2.43
C ARG A 34 3.69 3.54 -0.93
N ILE A 35 2.73 3.08 -0.13
CA ILE A 35 2.74 3.34 1.32
C ILE A 35 3.96 2.69 1.99
N LEU A 36 4.27 1.44 1.65
CA LEU A 36 5.41 0.71 2.20
C LEU A 36 6.75 1.32 1.79
N GLU A 37 6.86 1.83 0.56
CA GLU A 37 8.06 2.52 0.08
C GLU A 37 8.27 3.87 0.79
N LEU A 38 7.21 4.63 1.07
CA LEU A 38 7.29 5.88 1.82
C LEU A 38 7.77 5.63 3.25
N ASN A 39 7.15 4.68 3.95
CA ASN A 39 7.49 4.36 5.35
C ASN A 39 8.83 3.61 5.47
N GLY A 40 9.24 2.88 4.44
CA GLY A 40 10.54 2.19 4.39
C GLY A 40 11.72 3.13 4.17
N LYS A 41 11.49 4.34 3.62
CA LYS A 41 12.53 5.35 3.43
C LYS A 41 12.86 6.13 4.70
N GLU A 42 11.93 6.21 5.65
CA GLU A 42 12.15 6.89 6.94
C GLU A 42 13.14 6.16 7.86
N LYS A 43 13.40 4.87 7.63
CA LYS A 43 14.35 4.05 8.43
C LYS A 43 15.79 4.02 7.90
N LYS A 44 16.14 4.79 6.87
CA LYS A 44 17.51 4.82 6.31
C LYS A 44 18.34 6.06 6.70
N ASN A 45 17.85 6.87 7.64
CA ASN A 45 18.55 8.06 8.13
C ASN A 45 18.97 7.94 9.62
N GLU A 46 19.24 6.71 10.09
CA GLU A 46 19.92 6.44 11.36
C GLU A 46 20.99 5.36 11.09
N ASP A 47 22.05 5.75 10.38
CA ASP A 47 23.38 5.12 10.41
C ASP A 47 24.26 5.85 9.38
N THR A 48 24.77 7.04 9.74
CA THR A 48 26.11 7.56 9.44
C THR A 48 26.33 8.84 10.25
#